data_AF-A0A3E0DWQ7-F1
#
_entry.id   AF-A0A3E0DWQ7-F1
#
_cell.length_a   1.000
_cell.length_b   1.000
_cell.length_c   1.000
_cell.angle_alpha   90.00
_cell.angle_beta   90.00
_cell.angle_gamma   90.00
#
_symmetry.space_group_name_H-M   'P 1'
#
loop_
_entity.id
_entity.type
_entity.pdbx_description
1 polymer ?
#
loop_
_entity_poly.entity_id
_entity_poly.type
_entity_poly.pdbx_seq_one_letter_code
_entity_poly.pdbx_strand_id
1 'polypeptide(L)'
;MSLPKNMHVQFLLFSVAVAGLIGLFCVLLPIIIHEKIWNIYFFMLILSFLISLLNAFLLKSFAENFFNIIVLAMILRFIGSIAFIGLSVWPEMENILLFIADFFVVFLFYLVFDIYAFLSNLRPISK
;
A
#
# COMPACT_ATOMS: atom_id res chain seq x y z
N MET A 1 -10.47 21.35 -8.99
CA MET A 1 -9.10 21.38 -8.44
C MET A 1 -8.27 20.38 -9.24
N SER A 2 -7.38 20.83 -10.12
CA SER A 2 -6.59 19.91 -10.96
C SER A 2 -5.59 19.17 -10.07
N LEU A 3 -5.88 17.89 -9.79
CA LEU A 3 -4.95 17.01 -9.10
C LEU A 3 -3.60 17.03 -9.84
N PRO A 4 -2.47 17.19 -9.13
CA PRO A 4 -1.16 17.21 -9.75
C PRO A 4 -0.95 15.88 -10.50
N LYS A 5 -0.52 15.97 -11.76
CA LYS A 5 -0.30 14.84 -12.68
C LYS A 5 0.90 13.96 -12.26
N ASN A 6 1.55 14.27 -11.14
CA ASN A 6 2.78 13.63 -10.70
C ASN A 6 2.46 12.49 -9.71
N MET A 7 2.80 11.25 -10.09
CA MET A 7 2.43 10.03 -9.39
C MET A 7 2.89 10.02 -7.92
N HIS A 8 4.07 10.56 -7.62
CA HIS A 8 4.58 10.67 -6.25
C HIS A 8 3.76 11.62 -5.37
N VAL A 9 3.22 12.69 -5.94
CA VAL A 9 2.37 13.64 -5.21
C VAL A 9 1.01 13.01 -4.93
N GLN A 10 0.46 12.25 -5.88
CA GLN A 10 -0.78 11.49 -5.65
C GLN A 10 -0.60 10.42 -4.57
N PHE A 11 0.54 9.72 -4.57
CA PHE A 11 0.88 8.75 -3.53
C PHE A 11 1.00 9.41 -2.14
N LEU A 12 1.65 10.57 -2.06
CA LEU A 12 1.76 11.33 -0.81
C LEU A 12 0.39 11.81 -0.31
N LEU A 13 -0.41 12.41 -1.19
CA LEU A 13 -1.77 12.85 -0.85
C LEU A 13 -2.64 11.68 -0.39
N PHE A 14 -2.57 10.55 -1.09
CA PHE A 14 -3.27 9.33 -0.71
C PHE A 14 -2.82 8.82 0.67
N SER A 15 -1.51 8.75 0.90
CA SER A 15 -0.94 8.30 2.17
C SER A 15 -1.36 9.20 3.32
N VAL A 16 -1.36 10.52 3.13
CA VAL A 16 -1.83 11.51 4.12
C VAL A 16 -3.33 11.35 4.38
N ALA A 17 -4.14 11.13 3.34
CA ALA A 17 -5.58 10.89 3.49
C ALA A 17 -5.86 9.60 4.29
N VAL A 18 -5.12 8.52 4.02
CA VAL A 18 -5.22 7.27 4.78
C VAL A 18 -4.78 7.46 6.23
N ALA A 19 -3.68 8.17 6.50
CA ALA A 19 -3.27 8.51 7.86
C ALA A 19 -4.33 9.34 8.62
N GLY A 20 -4.93 10.31 7.94
CA GLY A 20 -6.02 11.12 8.49
C GLY A 20 -7.25 10.28 8.83
N LEU A 21 -7.63 9.35 7.95
CA LEU A 21 -8.72 8.39 8.21
C LEU A 21 -8.40 7.49 9.40
N ILE A 22 -7.19 6.91 9.46
CA ILE A 22 -6.76 6.08 10.60
C ILE A 22 -6.84 6.89 11.90
N GLY A 23 -6.28 8.11 11.91
CA GLY A 23 -6.33 8.98 13.08
C GLY A 23 -7.75 9.33 13.51
N LEU A 24 -8.64 9.63 12.56
CA LEU A 24 -10.05 9.89 12.82
C LEU A 24 -10.74 8.67 13.45
N PHE A 25 -10.52 7.48 12.89
CA PHE A 25 -11.09 6.25 13.43
C PHE A 25 -10.52 5.90 14.80
N CYS A 26 -9.23 6.16 15.07
CA CYS A 26 -8.65 5.96 16.41
C CYS A 26 -9.35 6.81 17.48
N VAL A 27 -9.79 8.02 17.13
CA VAL A 27 -10.50 8.90 18.07
C VAL A 27 -11.97 8.48 18.22
N LEU A 28 -12.63 8.11 17.13
CA LEU A 28 -14.07 7.80 17.13
C LEU A 28 -14.39 6.37 17.60
N LEU A 29 -13.52 5.40 17.29
CA LEU A 29 -13.73 3.97 17.47
C LEU A 29 -12.47 3.25 18.00
N PRO A 30 -11.94 3.66 19.17
CA PRO A 30 -10.68 3.13 19.70
C PRO A 30 -10.72 1.61 19.99
N ILE A 31 -11.91 1.04 20.24
CA ILE A 31 -12.06 -0.38 20.57
C ILE A 31 -11.94 -1.31 19.35
N ILE A 32 -12.08 -0.76 18.13
CA ILE A 32 -12.08 -1.53 16.88
C ILE A 32 -10.69 -1.53 16.25
N ILE A 33 -9.79 -0.65 16.69
CA ILE A 33 -8.48 -0.45 16.07
C ILE A 33 -7.37 -0.94 16.98
N HIS A 34 -6.44 -1.67 16.40
CA HIS A 34 -5.28 -2.19 17.11
C HIS A 34 -4.34 -1.07 17.48
N GLU A 35 -3.74 -1.17 18.66
CA GLU A 35 -2.66 -0.30 19.14
C GLU A 35 -1.48 -0.19 18.14
N LYS A 36 -1.26 -1.22 17.31
CA LYS A 36 -0.16 -1.29 16.33
C LYS A 36 -0.57 -0.89 14.92
N ILE A 37 -1.72 -0.24 14.74
CA ILE A 37 -2.19 0.24 13.42
C ILE A 37 -1.16 1.13 12.72
N TRP A 38 -0.42 1.96 13.48
CA TRP A 38 0.62 2.82 12.92
C TRP A 38 1.79 2.01 12.36
N ASN A 39 2.14 0.88 12.98
CA ASN A 39 3.19 -0.01 12.45
C ASN A 39 2.75 -0.63 11.12
N ILE A 40 1.49 -1.08 11.04
CA ILE A 40 0.88 -1.58 9.80
C ILE A 40 0.93 -0.50 8.71
N TYR A 41 0.49 0.72 9.05
CA TYR A 41 0.46 1.84 8.14
C TYR A 41 1.85 2.19 7.60
N PHE A 42 2.85 2.37 8.49
CA PHE A 42 4.22 2.67 8.07
C PHE A 42 4.82 1.56 7.23
N PHE A 43 4.58 0.30 7.58
CA PHE A 43 5.00 -0.84 6.77
C PHE A 43 4.41 -0.76 5.35
N MET A 44 3.10 -0.56 5.23
CA MET A 44 2.42 -0.45 3.94
C MET A 44 2.90 0.73 3.11
N LEU A 45 3.13 1.87 3.76
CA LEU A 45 3.65 3.07 3.12
C LEU A 45 5.05 2.83 2.55
N ILE A 46 5.96 2.30 3.38
CA ILE A 46 7.35 2.03 2.97
C ILE A 46 7.38 0.97 1.87
N LEU A 47 6.66 -0.13 2.04
CA LEU A 47 6.61 -1.21 1.05
C LEU A 47 6.08 -0.70 -0.30
N SER A 48 4.97 0.05 -0.28
CA SER A 48 4.38 0.61 -1.50
C SER A 48 5.29 1.63 -2.17
N PHE A 49 5.98 2.46 -1.38
CA PHE A 49 6.98 3.40 -1.90
C PHE A 49 8.16 2.68 -2.55
N LEU A 50 8.72 1.66 -1.89
CA LEU A 50 9.83 0.86 -2.42
C LEU A 50 9.44 0.15 -3.72
N ILE A 51 8.24 -0.44 -3.76
CA ILE A 51 7.72 -1.07 -4.98
C ILE A 51 7.55 -0.04 -6.11
N SER A 52 7.02 1.14 -5.80
CA SER A 52 6.88 2.22 -6.79
C SER A 52 8.24 2.67 -7.35
N LEU A 53 9.25 2.82 -6.47
CA LEU A 53 10.61 3.16 -6.87
C LEU A 53 11.24 2.06 -7.73
N LEU A 54 11.09 0.80 -7.34
CA LEU A 54 11.58 -0.36 -8.08
C LEU A 54 10.94 -0.43 -9.47
N ASN A 55 9.62 -0.22 -9.56
CA ASN A 55 8.89 -0.19 -10.83
C ASN A 55 9.39 0.93 -11.74
N ALA A 56 9.57 2.14 -11.21
CA ALA A 56 10.10 3.27 -11.98
C ALA A 56 11.51 2.98 -12.53
N PHE A 57 12.37 2.34 -11.73
CA PHE A 57 13.71 1.95 -12.15
C PHE A 57 13.69 0.84 -13.21
N LEU A 58 12.91 -0.23 -12.99
CA LEU A 58 12.81 -1.37 -13.91
C LEU A 58 12.18 -0.99 -15.24
N LEU A 59 11.13 -0.16 -15.24
CA LEU A 59 10.46 0.29 -16.45
C LEU A 59 11.36 1.20 -17.31
N LYS A 60 12.28 1.95 -16.70
CA LYS A 60 13.26 2.75 -17.43
C LYS A 60 14.26 1.87 -18.21
N SER A 61 14.61 0.71 -17.66
CA SER A 61 15.58 -0.22 -18.26
C SER A 61 14.93 -1.29 -19.14
N PHE A 62 13.68 -1.68 -18.86
CA PHE A 62 12.98 -2.80 -19.51
C PHE A 62 11.50 -2.45 -19.79
N ALA A 63 11.27 -1.36 -20.52
CA ALA A 63 9.92 -0.87 -20.82
C ALA A 63 9.00 -1.92 -21.49
N GLU A 64 9.56 -2.80 -22.32
CA GLU A 64 8.82 -3.87 -23.01
C GLU A 64 8.29 -4.96 -22.06
N ASN A 65 8.88 -5.08 -20.86
CA ASN A 65 8.50 -6.06 -19.84
C ASN A 65 7.52 -5.51 -18.80
N PHE A 66 6.74 -4.48 -19.14
CA PHE A 66 5.81 -3.78 -18.24
C PHE A 66 4.92 -4.73 -17.44
N PHE A 67 4.31 -5.72 -18.09
CA PHE A 67 3.45 -6.71 -17.44
C PHE A 67 4.22 -7.54 -16.38
N ASN A 68 5.40 -8.05 -16.73
CA ASN A 68 6.23 -8.86 -15.83
C ASN A 68 6.69 -8.06 -14.61
N ILE A 69 7.03 -6.78 -14.79
CA ILE A 69 7.45 -5.88 -13.71
C ILE A 69 6.30 -5.66 -12.72
N ILE A 70 5.07 -5.54 -13.22
CA ILE A 70 3.89 -5.30 -12.37
C ILE A 70 3.47 -6.56 -11.62
N VAL A 71 3.55 -7.72 -12.27
CA VAL A 71 3.35 -9.01 -11.60
C VAL A 71 4.42 -9.21 -10.52
N LEU A 72 5.69 -8.89 -10.81
CA LEU A 72 6.77 -8.93 -9.82
C LEU A 72 6.47 -8.04 -8.61
N ALA A 73 6.01 -6.81 -8.85
CA ALA A 73 5.60 -5.90 -7.78
C ALA A 73 4.48 -6.47 -6.90
N MET A 74 3.49 -7.13 -7.52
CA MET A 74 2.40 -7.79 -6.80
C MET A 74 2.91 -8.95 -5.93
N ILE A 75 3.81 -9.78 -6.47
CA ILE A 75 4.43 -10.89 -5.74
C ILE A 75 5.28 -10.37 -4.57
N LEU A 76 6.11 -9.36 -4.80
CA LEU A 76 6.93 -8.74 -3.76
C LEU A 76 6.07 -8.18 -2.63
N ARG A 77 4.95 -7.53 -2.98
CA ARG A 77 3.99 -7.06 -1.97
C ARG A 77 3.42 -8.23 -1.17
N PHE A 78 2.97 -9.28 -1.84
CA PHE A 78 2.37 -10.44 -1.17
C PHE A 78 3.34 -11.11 -0.19
N ILE A 79 4.57 -11.37 -0.64
CA ILE A 79 5.62 -11.95 0.21
C ILE A 79 5.97 -11.01 1.37
N GLY A 80 6.14 -9.72 1.11
CA GLY A 80 6.41 -8.72 2.14
C GLY A 80 5.31 -8.67 3.20
N SER A 81 4.04 -8.68 2.77
CA SER A 81 2.87 -8.71 3.64
C SER A 81 2.85 -9.94 4.54
N ILE A 82 3.07 -11.13 3.98
CA ILE A 82 3.12 -12.38 4.76
C ILE A 82 4.27 -12.33 5.77
N ALA A 83 5.46 -11.92 5.34
CA ALA A 83 6.62 -11.82 6.20
C ALA A 83 6.37 -10.86 7.37
N PHE A 84 5.75 -9.69 7.10
CA PHE A 84 5.42 -8.72 8.14
C PHE A 84 4.40 -9.25 9.14
N ILE A 85 3.32 -9.89 8.68
CA ILE A 85 2.33 -10.50 9.58
C ILE A 85 3.00 -11.58 10.41
N GLY A 86 3.76 -12.48 9.79
CA GLY A 86 4.45 -13.58 10.48
C GLY A 86 5.41 -13.09 11.56
N LEU A 87 6.24 -12.09 11.25
CA LEU A 87 7.16 -11.48 12.22
C LEU A 87 6.43 -10.72 13.33
N SER A 88 5.31 -10.08 13.01
CA SER A 88 4.55 -9.29 13.98
C SER A 88 3.74 -10.15 14.95
N VAL A 89 3.23 -11.30 14.50
CA VAL A 89 2.39 -12.21 15.30
C VAL A 89 3.22 -13.18 16.14
N TRP A 90 4.48 -13.45 15.76
CA TRP A 90 5.41 -14.31 16.51
C TRP A 90 5.53 -14.02 18.03
N PRO A 91 5.49 -12.78 18.53
CA PRO A 91 5.70 -12.47 19.96
C PRO A 91 4.49 -12.70 20.89
N GLU A 92 3.64 -13.71 20.68
CA GLU A 92 2.42 -13.95 21.48
C GLU A 92 1.52 -12.71 21.63
N MET A 93 1.22 -12.05 20.50
CA MET A 93 0.39 -10.85 20.48
C MET A 93 -1.05 -11.13 20.93
N GLU A 94 -1.59 -10.30 21.83
CA GLU A 94 -3.02 -10.27 22.13
C GLU A 94 -3.82 -9.66 20.98
N ASN A 95 -5.04 -10.15 20.71
CA ASN A 95 -5.93 -9.63 19.67
C ASN A 95 -5.43 -9.75 18.21
N ILE A 96 -4.77 -10.87 17.89
CA ILE A 96 -4.27 -11.21 16.52
C ILE A 96 -5.33 -10.98 15.44
N LEU A 97 -6.59 -11.34 15.69
CA LEU A 97 -7.66 -11.21 14.70
C LEU A 97 -7.94 -9.74 14.34
N LEU A 98 -7.89 -8.85 15.33
CA LEU A 98 -8.05 -7.41 15.14
C LEU A 98 -6.85 -6.82 14.39
N PHE A 99 -5.64 -7.29 14.70
CA PHE A 99 -4.41 -6.90 13.97
C PHE A 99 -4.49 -7.28 12.49
N ILE A 100 -4.89 -8.52 12.20
CA ILE A 100 -5.03 -9.01 10.82
C ILE A 100 -6.14 -8.25 10.09
N ALA A 101 -7.28 -7.97 10.75
CA ALA A 101 -8.37 -7.20 10.16
C ALA A 101 -7.90 -5.78 9.76
N ASP A 102 -7.26 -5.07 10.67
CA ASP A 102 -6.67 -3.75 10.42
C ASP A 102 -5.65 -3.78 9.29
N PHE A 103 -4.78 -4.80 9.28
CA PHE A 103 -3.83 -5.01 8.22
C PHE A 103 -4.52 -5.16 6.86
N PHE A 104 -5.55 -5.98 6.78
CA PHE A 104 -6.31 -6.18 5.54
C PHE A 104 -6.99 -4.91 5.07
N VAL A 105 -7.58 -4.13 5.98
CA VAL A 105 -8.23 -2.85 5.63
C VAL A 105 -7.20 -1.88 5.04
N VAL A 106 -6.08 -1.66 5.71
CA VAL A 106 -5.00 -0.77 5.21
C VAL A 106 -4.43 -1.31 3.90
N PHE A 107 -4.21 -2.62 3.81
CA PHE A 107 -3.75 -3.28 2.58
C PHE A 107 -4.70 -3.02 1.41
N LEU A 108 -6.02 -3.15 1.60
CA LEU A 108 -7.01 -2.91 0.57
C LEU A 108 -7.01 -1.47 0.09
N PHE A 109 -6.84 -0.49 0.98
CA PHE A 109 -6.69 0.91 0.58
C PHE A 109 -5.50 1.08 -0.38
N TYR A 110 -4.32 0.58 -0.01
CA TYR A 110 -3.14 0.67 -0.86
C TYR A 110 -3.27 -0.13 -2.16
N LEU A 111 -3.93 -1.31 -2.13
CA LEU A 111 -4.21 -2.11 -3.32
C LEU A 111 -5.09 -1.36 -4.32
N VAL A 112 -6.15 -0.71 -3.83
CA VAL A 112 -7.05 0.09 -4.68
C VAL A 112 -6.29 1.24 -5.33
N PHE A 113 -5.45 1.96 -4.57
CA PHE A 113 -4.60 3.01 -5.11
C PHE A 113 -3.72 2.50 -6.26
N ASP A 114 -3.10 1.34 -6.11
CA ASP A 114 -2.25 0.78 -7.15
C ASP A 114 -3.01 0.31 -8.38
N ILE A 115 -4.20 -0.27 -8.21
CA ILE A 115 -5.07 -0.63 -9.35
C ILE A 115 -5.43 0.65 -10.14
N TYR A 116 -5.77 1.74 -9.45
CA TYR A 116 -6.03 3.02 -10.12
C TYR A 116 -4.80 3.57 -10.83
N ALA A 117 -3.64 3.55 -10.18
CA ALA A 117 -2.38 3.98 -10.80
C ALA A 117 -2.07 3.15 -12.04
N PHE A 118 -2.25 1.83 -11.98
CA PHE A 118 -2.08 0.91 -13.10
C PHE A 118 -3.02 1.21 -14.26
N LEU A 119 -4.33 1.28 -14.00
CA LEU A 119 -5.35 1.56 -15.03
C LEU A 119 -5.12 2.92 -15.69
N SER A 120 -4.71 3.93 -14.92
CA SER A 120 -4.44 5.27 -15.45
C SER A 120 -3.25 5.29 -16.42
N ASN A 121 -2.25 4.44 -16.20
CA ASN A 121 -1.07 4.30 -17.05
C ASN A 121 -1.30 3.43 -18.30
N LEU A 122 -2.32 2.56 -18.29
CA LEU A 122 -2.73 1.80 -19.48
C LEU A 122 -3.58 2.62 -20.47
N ARG A 123 -4.31 3.63 -19.97
CA ARG A 123 -5.23 4.45 -20.77
C ARG A 123 -4.62 5.21 -21.97
N PRO A 124 -3.34 5.63 -21.98
CA PRO A 124 -2.74 6.30 -23.12
C PRO A 124 -2.44 5.37 -24.32
N ILE A 125 -2.44 4.05 -24.13
CA ILE A 125 -1.95 3.08 -25.14
C ILE A 125 -3.10 2.52 -26.01
N SER A 126 -4.37 2.86 -25.75
CA SER A 126 -5.54 2.39 -26.53
C SER A 126 -5.99 3.34 -27.66
N LYS A 127 -5.07 4.11 -28.26
CA LYS A 127 -5.35 4.91 -29.46
C LYS A 127 -4.45 4.51 -30.61
#